data_AF-A0A9D6SAY9-F1
#
_entry.id   AF-A0A9D6SAY9-F1
#
_cell.length_a   1.000
_cell.length_b   1.000
_cell.length_c   1.000
_cell.angle_alpha   90.00
_cell.angle_beta   90.00
_cell.angle_gamma   90.00
#
_symmetry.space_group_name_H-M   'P 1'
#
loop_
_entity.id
_entity.type
_entity.pdbx_description
1 polymer ?
#
loop_
_entity_poly.entity_id
_entity_poly.type
_entity_poly.pdbx_seq_one_letter_code
_entity_poly.pdbx_strand_id
1 'polypeptide(L)'
;MEEPRRDRSEPPPIPPEARELREHERDEKGFLLDTVRELGLSPQPALEVLARYDTRAMNDELRESTASLTERYGIKFTEFSTKEQKQIMVLYHSVEETKSAETTNEFADKLTRLMHDGLTRRALRRLDALKNELMGAKQEEEARDALRGLLDSMAVLARQIPPDKKENEPYWQGLLARFQQVATSRREMGAHIQRVYDELFEEFQPLIEDELVQVEIERRMKAGRPQSAEAVMQEIYGRTRDEIEVVKRRNREDVVLEIMKMKEEPYVTIEQLARLHEVNNRDVVPRKESRLRGGEEVIYFGMRMGTLPEDVRTEVEQVVGRVNALVDEQAVSGVSQFRYEMAAAQAHNDLLDIHPFPDRNGSTSLLFLELLAARRGYEPAKERESNYYRQLRQALGNNPIAIGIVGYEQYRIRYRPGYYEGITTGEKGRKELYAYGVERARTLTREILERHRREKAERRKAKKRKEKPN
;
A
#
# COMPACT_ATOMS: atom_id res chain seq x y z
N MET A 1 -21.05 33.80 82.41
CA MET A 1 -22.02 32.86 81.81
C MET A 1 -21.29 32.19 80.65
N GLU A 2 -20.77 31.00 80.89
CA GLU A 2 -20.15 30.18 79.84
C GLU A 2 -21.27 29.45 79.08
N GLU A 3 -21.31 29.64 77.76
CA GLU A 3 -22.20 28.86 76.89
C GLU A 3 -21.77 27.38 76.90
N PRO A 4 -22.71 26.44 77.05
CA PRO A 4 -22.40 25.03 77.01
C PRO A 4 -21.95 24.64 75.60
N ARG A 5 -20.76 24.04 75.53
CA ARG A 5 -20.21 23.42 74.32
C ARG A 5 -21.26 22.46 73.74
N ARG A 6 -21.74 22.78 72.54
CA ARG A 6 -22.59 21.88 71.75
C ARG A 6 -21.90 20.54 71.59
N ASP A 7 -22.57 19.53 72.11
CA ASP A 7 -22.25 18.12 71.95
C ASP A 7 -22.14 17.82 70.45
N ARG A 8 -21.00 17.25 70.04
CA ARG A 8 -20.76 16.84 68.65
C ARG A 8 -21.54 15.54 68.44
N SER A 9 -22.84 15.67 68.23
CA SER A 9 -23.70 14.57 67.77
C SER A 9 -23.05 13.91 66.57
N GLU A 10 -22.92 12.59 66.61
CA GLU A 10 -22.39 11.78 65.52
C GLU A 10 -23.06 12.20 64.19
N PRO A 11 -22.28 12.36 63.11
CA PRO A 11 -22.85 12.75 61.83
C PRO A 11 -23.94 11.74 61.44
N PRO A 12 -25.08 12.22 60.90
CA PRO A 12 -26.18 11.33 60.52
C PRO A 12 -25.66 10.23 59.57
N PRO A 13 -26.18 9.00 59.69
CA PRO A 13 -25.75 7.89 58.84
C PRO A 13 -25.93 8.30 57.37
N ILE A 14 -24.86 8.13 56.60
CA ILE A 14 -24.85 8.45 55.18
C ILE A 14 -25.93 7.58 54.51
N PRO A 15 -26.86 8.18 53.74
CA PRO A 15 -27.88 7.42 53.01
C PRO A 15 -27.22 6.32 52.15
N PRO A 16 -27.82 5.13 52.03
CA PRO A 16 -27.26 4.02 51.24
C PRO A 16 -26.85 4.44 49.82
N GLU A 17 -27.69 5.24 49.15
CA GLU A 17 -27.44 5.80 47.82
C GLU A 17 -26.18 6.70 47.79
N ALA A 18 -25.97 7.51 48.83
CA ALA A 18 -24.79 8.37 48.96
C ALA A 18 -23.53 7.58 49.30
N ARG A 19 -23.66 6.38 49.88
CA ARG A 19 -22.55 5.45 50.11
C ARG A 19 -22.14 4.74 48.82
N GLU A 20 -23.10 4.23 48.05
CA GLU A 20 -22.85 3.59 46.76
C GLU A 20 -22.21 4.58 45.77
N LEU A 21 -22.70 5.82 45.71
CA LEU A 21 -22.11 6.87 44.88
C LEU A 21 -20.65 7.16 45.25
N ARG A 22 -20.32 7.20 46.56
CA ARG A 22 -18.96 7.41 47.04
C ARG A 22 -18.03 6.22 46.75
N GLU A 23 -18.55 5.00 46.82
CA GLU A 23 -17.79 3.80 46.46
C GLU A 23 -17.48 3.79 44.95
N HIS A 24 -18.45 4.12 44.10
CA HIS A 24 -18.22 4.29 42.66
C HIS A 24 -17.22 5.40 42.33
N GLU A 25 -17.35 6.57 42.97
CA GLU A 25 -16.40 7.67 42.80
C GLU A 25 -14.97 7.27 43.20
N ARG A 26 -14.84 6.51 44.29
CA ARG A 26 -13.55 6.02 44.77
C ARG A 26 -12.91 5.04 43.80
N ASP A 27 -13.69 4.13 43.22
CA ASP A 27 -13.20 3.16 42.24
C ASP A 27 -12.72 3.84 40.95
N GLU A 28 -13.49 4.82 40.45
CA GLU A 28 -13.17 5.57 39.22
C GLU A 28 -11.93 6.46 39.41
N LYS A 29 -11.86 7.22 40.51
CA LYS A 29 -10.68 8.02 40.86
C LYS A 29 -9.47 7.14 41.16
N GLY A 30 -9.67 5.97 41.76
CA GLY A 30 -8.63 4.96 42.00
C GLY A 30 -8.00 4.48 40.71
N PHE A 31 -8.83 4.14 39.70
CA PHE A 31 -8.34 3.75 38.38
C PHE A 31 -7.53 4.85 37.68
N LEU A 32 -7.98 6.12 37.75
CA LEU A 32 -7.23 7.25 37.21
C LEU A 32 -5.88 7.42 37.93
N LEU A 33 -5.85 7.31 39.26
CA LEU A 33 -4.62 7.39 40.04
C LEU A 33 -3.62 6.30 39.67
N ASP A 34 -4.09 5.07 39.50
CA ASP A 34 -3.25 3.96 39.06
C ASP A 34 -2.70 4.21 37.65
N THR A 35 -3.56 4.69 36.73
CA THR A 35 -3.16 5.05 35.36
C THR A 35 -2.10 6.15 35.34
N VAL A 36 -2.31 7.21 36.11
CA VAL A 36 -1.35 8.33 36.28
C VAL A 36 0.01 7.80 36.73
N ARG A 37 -0.01 6.91 37.73
CA ARG A 37 1.18 6.33 38.33
C ARG A 37 1.94 5.47 37.31
N GLU A 38 1.23 4.65 36.54
CA GLU A 38 1.82 3.83 35.48
C GLU A 38 2.45 4.67 34.37
N LEU A 39 1.84 5.81 34.01
CA LEU A 39 2.34 6.71 32.99
C LEU A 39 3.51 7.61 33.45
N GLY A 40 3.89 7.54 34.74
CA GLY A 40 4.97 8.35 35.31
C GLY A 40 4.71 9.85 35.19
N LEU A 41 3.44 10.25 35.27
CA LEU A 41 3.03 11.65 35.15
C LEU A 41 3.36 12.41 36.43
N SER A 42 3.69 13.70 36.30
CA SER A 42 3.96 14.53 37.46
C SER A 42 2.69 14.65 38.32
N PRO A 43 2.81 14.69 39.67
CA PRO A 43 1.65 14.67 40.55
C PRO A 43 0.67 15.83 40.33
N GLN A 44 1.14 16.99 39.88
CA GLN A 44 0.33 18.20 39.78
C GLN A 44 -0.74 18.14 38.66
N PRO A 45 -0.41 17.90 37.36
CA PRO A 45 -1.42 17.72 36.32
C PRO A 45 -2.41 16.59 36.62
N ALA A 46 -1.92 15.50 37.22
CA ALA A 46 -2.76 14.38 37.60
C ALA A 46 -3.78 14.74 38.69
N LEU A 47 -3.37 15.49 39.70
CA LEU A 47 -4.27 16.00 40.74
C LEU A 47 -5.27 17.02 40.17
N GLU A 48 -4.85 17.85 39.20
CA GLU A 48 -5.74 18.78 38.51
C GLU A 48 -6.84 18.05 37.72
N VAL A 49 -6.49 16.96 37.02
CA VAL A 49 -7.48 16.11 36.33
C VAL A 49 -8.42 15.44 37.32
N LEU A 50 -7.88 14.84 38.38
CA LEU A 50 -8.68 14.17 39.42
C LEU A 50 -9.62 15.14 40.16
N ALA A 51 -9.19 16.39 40.32
CA ALA A 51 -10.00 17.45 40.94
C ALA A 51 -11.13 17.92 40.01
N ARG A 52 -10.95 17.84 38.70
CA ARG A 52 -11.96 18.20 37.68
C ARG A 52 -12.90 17.06 37.32
N TYR A 53 -12.51 15.81 37.56
CA TYR A 53 -13.32 14.65 37.26
C TYR A 53 -14.65 14.63 38.05
N ASP A 54 -15.76 14.84 37.35
CA ASP A 54 -17.12 14.73 37.88
C ASP A 54 -17.72 13.38 37.51
N THR A 55 -18.04 12.55 38.50
CA THR A 55 -18.68 11.24 38.30
C THR A 55 -20.06 11.34 37.67
N ARG A 56 -20.72 12.51 37.78
CA ARG A 56 -22.01 12.78 37.13
C ARG A 56 -21.88 13.00 35.63
N ALA A 57 -20.66 13.20 35.12
CA ALA A 57 -20.38 13.29 33.69
C ALA A 57 -20.47 11.92 32.98
N MET A 58 -20.60 10.80 33.72
CA MET A 58 -20.84 9.46 33.17
C MET A 58 -22.29 9.29 32.69
N ASN A 59 -22.70 10.13 31.73
CA ASN A 59 -24.04 10.17 31.15
C ASN A 59 -24.10 9.45 29.79
N ASP A 60 -25.29 9.41 29.18
CA ASP A 60 -25.52 8.75 27.90
C ASP A 60 -24.77 9.42 26.73
N GLU A 61 -24.52 10.73 26.81
CA GLU A 61 -23.76 11.49 25.80
C GLU A 61 -22.28 11.10 25.78
N LEU A 62 -21.65 10.98 26.96
CA LEU A 62 -20.28 10.51 27.08
C LEU A 62 -20.18 9.05 26.64
N ARG A 63 -21.19 8.23 26.97
CA ARG A 63 -21.27 6.84 26.51
C ARG A 63 -21.33 6.75 24.99
N GLU A 64 -22.15 7.56 24.33
CA GLU A 64 -22.25 7.62 22.86
C GLU A 64 -20.93 8.08 22.23
N SER A 65 -20.31 9.13 22.78
CA SER A 65 -19.01 9.63 22.30
C SER A 65 -17.90 8.59 22.46
N THR A 66 -17.88 7.89 23.60
CA THR A 66 -16.93 6.81 23.86
C THR A 66 -17.20 5.61 22.95
N ALA A 67 -18.47 5.29 22.69
CA ALA A 67 -18.85 4.25 21.76
C ALA A 67 -18.35 4.56 20.35
N SER A 68 -18.57 5.79 19.87
CA SER A 68 -18.04 6.27 18.59
C SER A 68 -16.52 6.18 18.54
N LEU A 69 -15.81 6.51 19.63
CA LEU A 69 -14.36 6.32 19.71
C LEU A 69 -13.96 4.86 19.53
N THR A 70 -14.60 3.92 20.26
CA THR A 70 -14.26 2.49 20.15
C THR A 70 -14.58 1.91 18.78
N GLU A 71 -15.66 2.37 18.15
CA GLU A 71 -16.06 1.98 16.80
C GLU A 71 -15.04 2.40 15.74
N ARG A 72 -14.33 3.51 15.94
CA ARG A 72 -13.21 3.91 15.06
C ARG A 72 -12.06 2.90 15.05
N TYR A 73 -11.96 2.03 16.05
CA TYR A 73 -11.00 0.92 16.10
C TYR A 73 -11.63 -0.43 15.72
N GLY A 74 -12.88 -0.43 15.24
CA GLY A 74 -13.61 -1.62 14.83
C GLY A 74 -14.10 -2.47 16.00
N ILE A 75 -14.31 -1.87 17.17
CA ILE A 75 -14.76 -2.57 18.38
C ILE A 75 -16.08 -1.95 18.83
N LYS A 76 -17.14 -2.76 19.02
CA LYS A 76 -18.39 -2.24 19.59
C LYS A 76 -18.21 -1.97 21.08
N PHE A 77 -18.74 -0.86 21.58
CA PHE A 77 -18.66 -0.53 23.01
C PHE A 77 -19.25 -1.62 23.92
N THR A 78 -20.25 -2.35 23.43
CA THR A 78 -20.88 -3.48 24.13
C THR A 78 -20.00 -4.72 24.26
N GLU A 79 -18.87 -4.79 23.54
CA GLU A 79 -17.88 -5.90 23.65
C GLU A 79 -16.93 -5.73 24.84
N PHE A 80 -17.02 -4.61 25.54
CA PHE A 80 -16.31 -4.35 26.78
C PHE A 80 -17.18 -4.75 27.98
N SER A 81 -16.57 -5.29 29.02
CA SER A 81 -17.24 -5.46 30.31
C SER A 81 -17.70 -4.12 30.88
N THR A 82 -18.70 -4.11 31.76
CA THR A 82 -19.18 -2.88 32.41
C THR A 82 -18.06 -2.09 33.09
N LYS A 83 -17.07 -2.79 33.65
CA LYS A 83 -15.88 -2.16 34.26
C LYS A 83 -15.00 -1.49 33.21
N GLU A 84 -14.68 -2.18 32.11
CA GLU A 84 -13.87 -1.62 31.01
C GLU A 84 -14.58 -0.44 30.34
N GLN A 85 -15.90 -0.53 30.12
CA GLN A 85 -16.70 0.57 29.58
C GLN A 85 -16.53 1.84 30.42
N LYS A 86 -16.68 1.72 31.75
CA LYS A 86 -16.46 2.84 32.67
C LYS A 86 -15.02 3.37 32.60
N GLN A 87 -14.03 2.48 32.61
CA GLN A 87 -12.62 2.87 32.53
C GLN A 87 -12.30 3.65 31.25
N ILE A 88 -12.84 3.25 30.10
CA ILE A 88 -12.63 3.96 28.83
C ILE A 88 -13.34 5.32 28.85
N MET A 89 -14.57 5.39 29.36
CA MET A 89 -15.31 6.65 29.52
C MET A 89 -14.55 7.63 30.42
N VAL A 90 -14.00 7.14 31.53
CA VAL A 90 -13.18 7.91 32.47
C VAL A 90 -11.95 8.50 31.78
N LEU A 91 -11.21 7.69 31.00
CA LEU A 91 -10.04 8.15 30.26
C LEU A 91 -10.41 9.15 29.17
N TYR A 92 -11.47 8.87 28.40
CA TYR A 92 -11.92 9.74 27.31
C TYR A 92 -12.36 11.10 27.83
N HIS A 93 -13.18 11.14 28.88
CA HIS A 93 -13.57 12.38 29.54
C HIS A 93 -12.35 13.16 30.05
N SER A 94 -11.40 12.46 30.70
CA SER A 94 -10.16 13.08 31.19
C SER A 94 -9.33 13.71 30.08
N VAL A 95 -9.29 13.10 28.89
CA VAL A 95 -8.61 13.65 27.70
C VAL A 95 -9.35 14.90 27.19
N GLU A 96 -10.66 14.86 27.06
CA GLU A 96 -11.43 16.00 26.54
C GLU A 96 -11.36 17.22 27.48
N GLU A 97 -11.48 17.01 28.79
CA GLU A 97 -11.38 18.09 29.78
C GLU A 97 -9.98 18.72 29.84
N THR A 98 -8.92 17.94 29.61
CA THR A 98 -7.53 18.44 29.67
C THR A 98 -7.05 19.13 28.41
N LYS A 99 -7.65 18.88 27.24
CA LYS A 99 -7.34 19.61 26.01
C LYS A 99 -7.68 21.11 26.10
N SER A 100 -8.54 21.49 27.05
CA SER A 100 -8.97 22.89 27.25
C SER A 100 -7.93 23.78 27.95
N ALA A 101 -6.87 23.21 28.54
CA ALA A 101 -5.86 23.95 29.30
C ALA A 101 -4.42 23.71 28.77
N GLU A 102 -3.73 24.77 28.38
CA GLU A 102 -2.35 24.71 27.81
C GLU A 102 -1.34 23.99 28.74
N THR A 103 -1.53 24.05 30.06
CA THR A 103 -0.65 23.44 31.07
C THR A 103 -0.77 21.92 31.16
N THR A 104 -1.79 21.31 30.54
CA THR A 104 -2.07 19.87 30.64
C THR A 104 -1.91 19.10 29.32
N ASN A 105 -1.36 19.71 28.27
CA ASN A 105 -1.19 19.07 26.95
C ASN A 105 -0.35 17.78 27.00
N GLU A 106 0.75 17.75 27.76
CA GLU A 106 1.57 16.53 27.90
C GLU A 106 0.78 15.38 28.55
N PHE A 107 -0.12 15.72 29.49
CA PHE A 107 -0.98 14.75 30.16
C PHE A 107 -2.03 14.18 29.19
N ALA A 108 -2.72 15.06 28.46
CA ALA A 108 -3.71 14.68 27.45
C ALA A 108 -3.07 13.79 26.36
N ASP A 109 -1.85 14.12 25.92
CA ASP A 109 -1.10 13.33 24.95
C ASP A 109 -0.76 11.93 25.47
N LYS A 110 -0.30 11.79 26.72
CA LYS A 110 0.01 10.48 27.31
C LYS A 110 -1.26 9.63 27.49
N LEU A 111 -2.36 10.23 27.96
CA LEU A 111 -3.65 9.52 28.05
C LEU A 111 -4.17 9.11 26.68
N THR A 112 -4.08 9.99 25.68
CA THR A 112 -4.48 9.69 24.30
C THR A 112 -3.68 8.52 23.74
N ARG A 113 -2.37 8.48 23.97
CA ARG A 113 -1.50 7.35 23.59
C ARG A 113 -1.88 6.07 24.31
N LEU A 114 -2.13 6.13 25.62
CA LEU A 114 -2.57 4.96 26.39
C LEU A 114 -3.88 4.38 25.87
N MET A 115 -4.86 5.25 25.60
CA MET A 115 -6.14 4.84 25.02
C MET A 115 -5.95 4.24 23.63
N HIS A 116 -5.16 4.89 22.77
CA HIS A 116 -4.83 4.38 21.44
C HIS A 116 -4.19 2.98 21.52
N ASP A 117 -3.18 2.81 22.36
CA ASP A 117 -2.49 1.52 22.55
C ASP A 117 -3.44 0.44 23.08
N GLY A 118 -4.29 0.78 24.05
CA GLY A 118 -5.27 -0.13 24.63
C GLY A 118 -6.32 -0.59 23.61
N LEU A 119 -6.89 0.35 22.85
CA LEU A 119 -7.88 0.07 21.82
C LEU A 119 -7.27 -0.71 20.64
N THR A 120 -6.08 -0.33 20.18
CA THR A 120 -5.34 -1.06 19.13
C THR A 120 -5.05 -2.50 19.54
N ARG A 121 -4.55 -2.75 20.77
CA ARG A 121 -4.32 -4.12 21.25
C ARG A 121 -5.61 -4.92 21.38
N ARG A 122 -6.72 -4.28 21.77
CA ARG A 122 -8.04 -4.93 21.82
C ARG A 122 -8.52 -5.29 20.41
N ALA A 123 -8.37 -4.39 19.44
CA ALA A 123 -8.70 -4.64 18.04
C ALA A 123 -7.89 -5.81 17.47
N LEU A 124 -6.58 -5.87 17.74
CA LEU A 124 -5.73 -7.00 17.34
C LEU A 124 -6.19 -8.34 17.96
N ARG A 125 -6.63 -8.35 19.22
CA ARG A 125 -7.22 -9.56 19.84
C ARG A 125 -8.54 -9.97 19.22
N ARG A 126 -9.38 -9.01 18.83
CA ARG A 126 -10.61 -9.27 18.07
C ARG A 126 -10.29 -9.89 16.72
N LEU A 127 -9.27 -9.39 16.01
CA LEU A 127 -8.79 -10.02 14.76
C LEU A 127 -8.34 -11.46 14.99
N ASP A 128 -7.69 -11.77 16.11
CA ASP A 128 -7.32 -13.15 16.44
C ASP A 128 -8.55 -14.04 16.69
N ALA A 129 -9.60 -13.51 17.35
CA ALA A 129 -10.86 -14.24 17.54
C ALA A 129 -11.56 -14.52 16.20
N LEU A 130 -11.73 -13.49 15.35
CA LEU A 130 -12.33 -13.63 14.01
C LEU A 130 -11.54 -14.59 13.12
N LYS A 131 -10.21 -14.57 13.21
CA LYS A 131 -9.34 -15.53 12.52
C LYS A 131 -9.63 -16.95 13.00
N ASN A 132 -9.76 -17.17 14.30
CA ASN A 132 -10.06 -18.50 14.84
C ASN A 132 -11.46 -18.99 14.42
N GLU A 133 -12.44 -18.10 14.38
CA GLU A 133 -13.78 -18.39 13.83
C GLU A 133 -13.69 -18.80 12.35
N LEU A 134 -12.94 -18.05 11.55
CA LEU A 134 -12.68 -18.36 10.14
C LEU A 134 -11.98 -19.71 9.96
N MET A 135 -11.00 -20.04 10.80
CA MET A 135 -10.30 -21.33 10.75
C MET A 135 -11.18 -22.51 11.21
N GLY A 136 -12.21 -22.24 12.01
CA GLY A 136 -13.20 -23.21 12.46
C GLY A 136 -14.40 -23.37 11.53
N ALA A 137 -14.58 -22.46 10.58
CA ALA A 137 -15.73 -22.43 9.68
C ALA A 137 -15.77 -23.68 8.80
N LYS A 138 -16.94 -24.34 8.77
CA LYS A 138 -17.18 -25.52 7.92
C LYS A 138 -18.12 -25.21 6.77
N GLN A 139 -18.86 -24.12 6.87
CA GLN A 139 -19.83 -23.67 5.90
C GLN A 139 -19.36 -22.40 5.21
N GLU A 140 -19.85 -22.19 3.99
CA GLU A 140 -19.51 -21.02 3.17
C GLU A 140 -19.93 -19.70 3.85
N GLU A 141 -21.13 -19.67 4.45
CA GLU A 141 -21.68 -18.49 5.12
C GLU A 141 -20.88 -18.11 6.38
N GLU A 142 -20.55 -19.09 7.22
CA GLU A 142 -19.68 -18.90 8.40
C GLU A 142 -18.32 -18.31 8.00
N ALA A 143 -17.70 -18.87 6.95
CA ALA A 143 -16.41 -18.40 6.46
C ALA A 143 -16.52 -16.97 5.89
N ARG A 144 -17.61 -16.65 5.19
CA ARG A 144 -17.88 -15.32 4.62
C ARG A 144 -18.03 -14.27 5.71
N ASP A 145 -18.85 -14.53 6.71
CA ASP A 145 -19.09 -13.59 7.81
C ASP A 145 -17.82 -13.35 8.63
N ALA A 146 -17.08 -14.41 8.97
CA ALA A 146 -15.84 -14.30 9.72
C ALA A 146 -14.74 -13.58 8.92
N LEU A 147 -14.55 -13.92 7.64
CA LEU A 147 -13.55 -13.27 6.79
C LEU A 147 -13.89 -11.80 6.53
N ARG A 148 -15.16 -11.49 6.23
CA ARG A 148 -15.60 -10.09 6.03
C ARG A 148 -15.41 -9.28 7.30
N GLY A 149 -15.86 -9.80 8.45
CA GLY A 149 -15.66 -9.15 9.75
C GLY A 149 -14.18 -8.91 10.08
N LEU A 150 -13.32 -9.85 9.71
CA LEU A 150 -11.86 -9.72 9.85
C LEU A 150 -11.31 -8.61 8.97
N LEU A 151 -11.62 -8.61 7.67
CA LEU A 151 -11.13 -7.60 6.71
C LEU A 151 -11.67 -6.20 7.01
N ASP A 152 -12.94 -6.08 7.40
CA ASP A 152 -13.53 -4.82 7.87
C ASP A 152 -12.80 -4.29 9.11
N SER A 153 -12.58 -5.15 10.10
CA SER A 153 -11.88 -4.77 11.34
C SER A 153 -10.43 -4.37 11.04
N MET A 154 -9.76 -5.03 10.09
CA MET A 154 -8.42 -4.64 9.61
C MET A 154 -8.44 -3.29 8.89
N ALA A 155 -9.42 -3.04 8.01
CA ALA A 155 -9.55 -1.78 7.29
C ALA A 155 -9.77 -0.60 8.25
N VAL A 156 -10.64 -0.78 9.24
CA VAL A 156 -10.91 0.23 10.25
C VAL A 156 -9.65 0.49 11.08
N LEU A 157 -8.96 -0.57 11.53
CA LEU A 157 -7.75 -0.43 12.32
C LEU A 157 -6.63 0.26 11.54
N ALA A 158 -6.37 -0.13 10.29
CA ALA A 158 -5.33 0.44 9.44
C ALA A 158 -5.44 1.97 9.33
N ARG A 159 -6.66 2.52 9.23
CA ARG A 159 -6.91 3.97 9.21
C ARG A 159 -6.55 4.69 10.52
N GLN A 160 -6.54 3.98 11.65
CA GLN A 160 -6.18 4.56 12.95
C GLN A 160 -4.68 4.49 13.28
N ILE A 161 -3.90 3.68 12.54
CA ILE A 161 -2.46 3.51 12.77
C ILE A 161 -1.66 4.05 11.57
N PRO A 162 -1.34 5.36 11.49
CA PRO A 162 -0.53 5.88 10.38
C PRO A 162 0.81 5.14 10.23
N PRO A 163 1.18 4.65 9.03
CA PRO A 163 2.39 3.84 8.81
C PRO A 163 3.70 4.64 8.79
N ASP A 164 3.63 5.96 8.68
CA ASP A 164 4.77 6.87 8.71
C ASP A 164 5.33 7.07 10.14
N LYS A 165 4.52 6.77 11.17
CA LYS A 165 4.91 6.89 12.57
C LYS A 165 5.67 5.66 13.07
N LYS A 166 6.90 5.89 13.55
CA LYS A 166 7.78 4.81 14.05
C LYS A 166 7.18 4.05 15.23
N GLU A 167 6.41 4.71 16.11
CA GLU A 167 5.72 4.04 17.22
C GLU A 167 4.68 3.00 16.78
N ASN A 168 4.15 3.11 15.56
CA ASN A 168 3.12 2.21 15.03
C ASN A 168 3.69 0.98 14.33
N GLU A 169 5.00 0.91 14.11
CA GLU A 169 5.66 -0.22 13.44
C GLU A 169 5.29 -1.59 14.06
N PRO A 170 5.25 -1.79 15.39
CA PRO A 170 4.82 -3.05 15.98
C PRO A 170 3.37 -3.41 15.66
N TYR A 171 2.47 -2.42 15.56
CA TYR A 171 1.07 -2.63 15.23
C TYR A 171 0.90 -3.04 13.77
N TRP A 172 1.61 -2.40 12.85
CA TRP A 172 1.65 -2.79 11.43
C TRP A 172 2.22 -4.19 11.23
N GLN A 173 3.30 -4.54 11.94
CA GLN A 173 3.83 -5.90 11.91
C GLN A 173 2.79 -6.93 12.39
N GLY A 174 2.07 -6.59 13.46
CA GLY A 174 0.98 -7.43 13.97
C GLY A 174 -0.19 -7.58 13.00
N LEU A 175 -0.55 -6.51 12.29
CA LEU A 175 -1.62 -6.50 11.31
C LEU A 175 -1.26 -7.32 10.06
N LEU A 176 -0.07 -7.07 9.49
CA LEU A 176 0.45 -7.77 8.33
C LEU A 176 0.60 -9.28 8.59
N ALA A 177 1.16 -9.65 9.74
CA ALA A 177 1.32 -11.06 10.10
C ALA A 177 -0.03 -11.80 10.18
N ARG A 178 -1.07 -11.14 10.69
CA ARG A 178 -2.43 -11.72 10.76
C ARG A 178 -3.05 -11.86 9.37
N PHE A 179 -2.92 -10.83 8.53
CA PHE A 179 -3.42 -10.90 7.16
C PHE A 179 -2.72 -12.01 6.38
N GLN A 180 -1.40 -12.11 6.46
CA GLN A 180 -0.63 -13.16 5.78
C GLN A 180 -1.05 -14.56 6.24
N GLN A 181 -1.27 -14.77 7.55
CA GLN A 181 -1.78 -16.05 8.06
C GLN A 181 -3.13 -16.41 7.41
N VAL A 182 -4.07 -15.46 7.37
CA VAL A 182 -5.39 -15.63 6.73
C VAL A 182 -5.24 -15.92 5.23
N ALA A 183 -4.43 -15.13 4.52
CA ALA A 183 -4.22 -15.33 3.09
C ALA A 183 -3.62 -16.72 2.78
N THR A 184 -2.68 -17.19 3.61
CA THR A 184 -2.10 -18.53 3.44
C THR A 184 -3.04 -19.67 3.81
N SER A 185 -3.93 -19.49 4.81
CA SER A 185 -4.87 -20.53 5.21
C SER A 185 -5.90 -20.84 4.14
N ARG A 186 -6.16 -19.92 3.20
CA ARG A 186 -7.01 -20.16 2.02
C ARG A 186 -6.74 -21.52 1.36
N ARG A 187 -5.47 -21.91 1.24
CA ARG A 187 -5.05 -23.14 0.53
C ARG A 187 -5.45 -24.42 1.26
N GLU A 188 -5.64 -24.32 2.57
CA GLU A 188 -6.06 -25.44 3.44
C GLU A 188 -7.58 -25.60 3.44
N MET A 189 -8.31 -24.61 2.92
CA MET A 189 -9.77 -24.59 2.85
C MET A 189 -10.30 -25.30 1.60
N GLY A 190 -11.55 -25.81 1.68
CA GLY A 190 -12.23 -26.40 0.54
C GLY A 190 -12.52 -25.38 -0.58
N ALA A 191 -12.66 -25.86 -1.82
CA ALA A 191 -12.81 -25.02 -3.02
C ALA A 191 -13.97 -24.00 -2.93
N HIS A 192 -15.06 -24.33 -2.24
CA HIS A 192 -16.18 -23.41 -2.05
C HIS A 192 -15.80 -22.22 -1.13
N ILE A 193 -15.08 -22.46 -0.04
CA ILE A 193 -14.55 -21.41 0.84
C ILE A 193 -13.46 -20.60 0.13
N GLN A 194 -12.62 -21.23 -0.71
CA GLN A 194 -11.62 -20.49 -1.49
C GLN A 194 -12.25 -19.42 -2.39
N ARG A 195 -13.45 -19.67 -2.96
CA ARG A 195 -14.18 -18.66 -3.71
C ARG A 195 -14.61 -17.47 -2.85
N VAL A 196 -14.99 -17.70 -1.60
CA VAL A 196 -15.29 -16.63 -0.64
C VAL A 196 -14.07 -15.74 -0.40
N TYR A 197 -12.87 -16.34 -0.29
CA TYR A 197 -11.63 -15.59 -0.21
C TYR A 197 -11.39 -14.74 -1.46
N ASP A 198 -11.54 -15.32 -2.66
CA ASP A 198 -11.34 -14.58 -3.90
C ASP A 198 -12.31 -13.39 -4.04
N GLU A 199 -13.59 -13.60 -3.72
CA GLU A 199 -14.62 -12.55 -3.73
C GLU A 199 -14.34 -11.43 -2.73
N LEU A 200 -14.03 -11.78 -1.47
CA LEU A 200 -13.76 -10.78 -0.45
C LEU A 200 -12.39 -10.13 -0.62
N PHE A 201 -11.39 -10.81 -1.16
CA PHE A 201 -10.11 -10.18 -1.49
C PHE A 201 -10.26 -9.17 -2.62
N GLU A 202 -11.15 -9.42 -3.60
CA GLU A 202 -11.54 -8.43 -4.61
C GLU A 202 -12.25 -7.23 -3.97
N GLU A 203 -13.23 -7.48 -3.09
CA GLU A 203 -13.98 -6.43 -2.39
C GLU A 203 -13.06 -5.51 -1.56
N PHE A 204 -12.09 -6.10 -0.86
CA PHE A 204 -11.15 -5.41 0.02
C PHE A 204 -9.83 -5.04 -0.64
N GLN A 205 -9.75 -5.01 -1.98
CA GLN A 205 -8.52 -4.60 -2.68
C GLN A 205 -7.95 -3.25 -2.24
N PRO A 206 -8.74 -2.19 -1.96
CA PRO A 206 -8.18 -0.94 -1.45
C PRO A 206 -7.40 -1.12 -0.14
N LEU A 207 -7.89 -1.95 0.79
CA LEU A 207 -7.14 -2.28 2.00
C LEU A 207 -5.87 -3.06 1.65
N ILE A 208 -6.00 -4.12 0.85
CA ILE A 208 -4.89 -5.05 0.62
C ILE A 208 -3.77 -4.38 -0.19
N GLU A 209 -4.10 -3.74 -1.30
CA GLU A 209 -3.12 -3.19 -2.23
C GLU A 209 -2.62 -1.80 -1.83
N ASP A 210 -3.51 -0.89 -1.42
CA ASP A 210 -3.12 0.50 -1.17
C ASP A 210 -2.51 0.67 0.24
N GLU A 211 -2.97 -0.11 1.22
CA GLU A 211 -2.46 -0.06 2.60
C GLU A 211 -1.42 -1.17 2.85
N LEU A 212 -1.83 -2.45 2.84
CA LEU A 212 -0.97 -3.53 3.32
C LEU A 212 0.27 -3.75 2.43
N VAL A 213 0.08 -3.84 1.11
CA VAL A 213 1.18 -4.05 0.16
C VAL A 213 2.11 -2.84 0.15
N GLN A 214 1.57 -1.61 0.20
CA GLN A 214 2.42 -0.43 0.20
C GLN A 214 3.30 -0.33 1.44
N VAL A 215 2.72 -0.51 2.62
CA VAL A 215 3.47 -0.49 3.88
C VAL A 215 4.56 -1.55 3.85
N GLU A 216 4.27 -2.74 3.31
CA GLU A 216 5.27 -3.80 3.20
C GLU A 216 6.41 -3.46 2.22
N ILE A 217 6.11 -2.86 1.06
CA ILE A 217 7.11 -2.38 0.10
C ILE A 217 8.01 -1.35 0.78
N GLU A 218 7.43 -0.33 1.41
CA GLU A 218 8.18 0.74 2.09
C GLU A 218 9.06 0.19 3.22
N ARG A 219 8.53 -0.74 4.02
CA ARG A 219 9.26 -1.40 5.11
C ARG A 219 10.47 -2.17 4.57
N ARG A 220 10.28 -2.94 3.49
CA ARG A 220 11.37 -3.70 2.84
C ARG A 220 12.43 -2.78 2.24
N MET A 221 12.02 -1.66 1.65
CA MET A 221 12.93 -0.62 1.15
C MET A 221 13.74 0.00 2.28
N LYS A 222 13.10 0.41 3.39
CA LYS A 222 13.76 0.95 4.59
C LYS A 222 14.74 -0.06 5.21
N ALA A 223 14.43 -1.35 5.15
CA ALA A 223 15.30 -2.43 5.61
C ALA A 223 16.44 -2.80 4.62
N GLY A 224 16.54 -2.12 3.47
CA GLY A 224 17.56 -2.39 2.45
C GLY A 224 17.37 -3.72 1.72
N ARG A 225 16.15 -4.28 1.72
CA ARG A 225 15.76 -5.54 1.08
C ARG A 225 14.73 -5.28 -0.02
N PRO A 226 15.03 -4.47 -1.05
CA PRO A 226 14.06 -4.17 -2.10
C PRO A 226 13.60 -5.46 -2.78
N GLN A 227 12.30 -5.58 -2.98
CA GLN A 227 11.68 -6.65 -3.76
C GLN A 227 10.75 -6.03 -4.80
N SER A 228 10.46 -6.77 -5.85
CA SER A 228 9.48 -6.32 -6.84
C SER A 228 8.09 -6.24 -6.20
N ALA A 229 7.27 -5.29 -6.67
CA ALA A 229 5.87 -5.20 -6.27
C ALA A 229 5.14 -6.53 -6.52
N GLU A 230 5.48 -7.25 -7.59
CA GLU A 230 4.97 -8.61 -7.86
C GLU A 230 5.27 -9.59 -6.72
N ALA A 231 6.50 -9.62 -6.21
CA ALA A 231 6.87 -10.55 -5.15
C ALA A 231 6.13 -10.25 -3.85
N VAL A 232 5.95 -8.95 -3.53
CA VAL A 232 5.19 -8.53 -2.35
C VAL A 232 3.70 -8.86 -2.53
N MET A 233 3.10 -8.55 -3.68
CA MET A 233 1.72 -8.94 -4.00
C MET A 233 1.52 -10.44 -3.89
N GLN A 234 2.42 -11.24 -4.47
CA GLN A 234 2.37 -12.69 -4.39
C GLN A 234 2.38 -13.17 -2.93
N GLU A 235 3.26 -12.63 -2.10
CA GLU A 235 3.37 -13.01 -0.69
C GLU A 235 2.13 -12.59 0.11
N ILE A 236 1.68 -11.34 -0.05
CA ILE A 236 0.54 -10.78 0.70
C ILE A 236 -0.73 -11.55 0.36
N TYR A 237 -1.02 -11.80 -0.91
CA TYR A 237 -2.19 -12.61 -1.32
C TYR A 237 -2.04 -14.11 -1.02
N GLY A 238 -0.91 -14.55 -0.46
CA GLY A 238 -0.67 -15.98 -0.20
C GLY A 238 -0.71 -16.80 -1.48
N ARG A 239 -0.22 -16.27 -2.61
CA ARG A 239 -0.21 -16.94 -3.91
C ARG A 239 1.08 -17.72 -4.15
N THR A 240 0.96 -18.87 -4.78
CA THR A 240 2.07 -19.64 -5.32
C THR A 240 2.56 -18.99 -6.61
N ARG A 241 3.75 -19.41 -7.06
CA ARG A 241 4.27 -18.97 -8.36
C ARG A 241 3.35 -19.41 -9.49
N ASP A 242 2.81 -20.63 -9.41
CA ASP A 242 1.94 -21.17 -10.45
C ASP A 242 0.61 -20.42 -10.52
N GLU A 243 0.02 -20.05 -9.38
CA GLU A 243 -1.17 -19.19 -9.33
C GLU A 243 -0.92 -17.82 -9.98
N ILE A 244 0.25 -17.20 -9.73
CA ILE A 244 0.62 -15.93 -10.38
C ILE A 244 0.79 -16.11 -11.90
N GLU A 245 1.37 -17.21 -12.36
CA GLU A 245 1.48 -17.47 -13.81
C GLU A 245 0.11 -17.72 -14.46
N VAL A 246 -0.86 -18.32 -13.75
CA VAL A 246 -2.26 -18.42 -14.21
C VAL A 246 -2.88 -17.03 -14.34
N VAL A 247 -2.70 -16.15 -13.34
CA VAL A 247 -3.17 -14.76 -13.39
C VAL A 247 -2.56 -14.02 -14.58
N LYS A 248 -1.24 -14.10 -14.77
CA LYS A 248 -0.54 -13.46 -15.90
C LYS A 248 -1.04 -13.97 -17.26
N ARG A 249 -1.37 -15.25 -17.37
CA ARG A 249 -1.92 -15.83 -18.60
C ARG A 249 -3.31 -15.29 -18.90
N ARG A 250 -4.21 -15.27 -17.91
CA ARG A 250 -5.53 -14.65 -18.02
C ARG A 250 -5.42 -13.18 -18.42
N ASN A 251 -4.57 -12.42 -17.74
CA ASN A 251 -4.33 -11.02 -18.07
C ASN A 251 -3.81 -10.85 -19.50
N ARG A 252 -2.96 -11.75 -19.99
CA ARG A 252 -2.49 -11.71 -21.38
C ARG A 252 -3.65 -11.93 -22.35
N GLU A 253 -4.51 -12.90 -22.10
CA GLU A 253 -5.71 -13.12 -22.92
C GLU A 253 -6.62 -11.89 -22.95
N ASP A 254 -6.86 -11.28 -21.79
CA ASP A 254 -7.64 -10.04 -21.67
C ASP A 254 -7.00 -8.86 -22.42
N VAL A 255 -5.67 -8.73 -22.34
CA VAL A 255 -4.93 -7.71 -23.10
C VAL A 255 -5.07 -7.92 -24.61
N VAL A 256 -5.04 -9.17 -25.09
CA VAL A 256 -5.24 -9.45 -26.52
C VAL A 256 -6.64 -8.99 -26.95
N LEU A 257 -7.67 -9.23 -26.14
CA LEU A 257 -9.03 -8.75 -26.41
C LEU A 257 -9.08 -7.21 -26.46
N GLU A 258 -8.43 -6.53 -25.52
CA GLU A 258 -8.35 -5.07 -25.49
C GLU A 258 -7.61 -4.51 -26.72
N ILE A 259 -6.47 -5.11 -27.13
CA ILE A 259 -5.76 -4.70 -28.35
C ILE A 259 -6.65 -4.87 -29.58
N MET A 260 -7.35 -6.00 -29.69
CA MET A 260 -8.23 -6.30 -30.84
C MET A 260 -9.44 -5.37 -30.90
N LYS A 261 -9.88 -4.83 -29.76
CA LYS A 261 -10.88 -3.77 -29.70
C LYS A 261 -10.28 -2.41 -30.10
N MET A 262 -9.17 -2.03 -29.48
CA MET A 262 -8.53 -0.71 -29.68
C MET A 262 -7.96 -0.51 -31.09
N LYS A 263 -7.57 -1.58 -31.79
CA LYS A 263 -7.05 -1.47 -33.16
C LYS A 263 -8.10 -0.96 -34.17
N GLU A 264 -9.39 -1.15 -33.88
CA GLU A 264 -10.51 -0.69 -34.72
C GLU A 264 -10.87 0.78 -34.45
N GLU A 265 -10.33 1.38 -33.39
CA GLU A 265 -10.57 2.78 -33.07
C GLU A 265 -9.78 3.69 -34.05
N PRO A 266 -10.21 4.93 -34.32
CA PRO A 266 -9.51 5.81 -35.26
C PRO A 266 -8.17 6.31 -34.74
N TYR A 267 -8.07 6.54 -33.42
CA TYR A 267 -6.89 7.13 -32.79
C TYR A 267 -6.38 6.28 -31.64
N VAL A 268 -5.09 6.47 -31.33
CA VAL A 268 -4.47 5.99 -30.11
C VAL A 268 -4.60 7.06 -29.03
N THR A 269 -4.90 6.67 -27.79
CA THR A 269 -4.98 7.60 -26.65
C THR A 269 -4.11 7.15 -25.48
N ILE A 270 -3.88 8.06 -24.54
CA ILE A 270 -3.17 7.76 -23.29
C ILE A 270 -3.99 6.80 -22.42
N GLU A 271 -5.30 6.95 -22.43
CA GLU A 271 -6.23 6.10 -21.69
C GLU A 271 -6.15 4.66 -22.19
N GLN A 272 -5.99 4.44 -23.50
CA GLN A 272 -5.74 3.11 -24.05
C GLN A 272 -4.40 2.53 -23.57
N LEU A 273 -3.33 3.33 -23.53
CA LEU A 273 -2.04 2.89 -22.99
C LEU A 273 -2.13 2.51 -21.50
N ALA A 274 -2.77 3.36 -20.69
CA ALA A 274 -3.01 3.09 -19.28
C ALA A 274 -3.89 1.84 -19.08
N ARG A 275 -4.90 1.65 -19.94
CA ARG A 275 -5.77 0.47 -19.92
C ARG A 275 -5.01 -0.82 -20.24
N LEU A 276 -4.17 -0.82 -21.28
CA LEU A 276 -3.33 -1.98 -21.60
C LEU A 276 -2.39 -2.33 -20.45
N HIS A 277 -1.81 -1.31 -19.81
CA HIS A 277 -0.98 -1.49 -18.63
C HIS A 277 -1.78 -2.09 -17.46
N GLU A 278 -2.92 -1.49 -17.10
CA GLU A 278 -3.82 -1.93 -16.03
C GLU A 278 -4.25 -3.39 -16.22
N VAL A 279 -4.77 -3.74 -17.40
CA VAL A 279 -5.27 -5.10 -17.67
C VAL A 279 -4.14 -6.13 -17.61
N ASN A 280 -2.96 -5.80 -18.14
CA ASN A 280 -1.80 -6.68 -18.07
C ASN A 280 -1.33 -6.94 -16.63
N ASN A 281 -1.57 -5.98 -15.74
CA ASN A 281 -0.99 -5.93 -14.40
C ASN A 281 -1.99 -6.21 -13.26
N ARG A 282 -3.28 -6.32 -13.58
CA ARG A 282 -4.35 -6.68 -12.65
C ARG A 282 -3.97 -7.89 -11.80
N ASP A 283 -4.12 -7.79 -10.48
CA ASP A 283 -3.74 -8.83 -9.52
C ASP A 283 -2.25 -9.21 -9.51
N VAL A 284 -1.37 -8.56 -10.27
CA VAL A 284 0.07 -8.89 -10.31
C VAL A 284 0.90 -7.81 -9.61
N VAL A 285 0.51 -6.54 -9.75
CA VAL A 285 1.08 -5.40 -9.02
C VAL A 285 -0.06 -4.55 -8.47
N PRO A 286 0.15 -3.73 -7.42
CA PRO A 286 -0.90 -2.86 -6.89
C PRO A 286 -1.52 -1.94 -7.95
N ARG A 287 -2.82 -1.67 -7.86
CA ARG A 287 -3.58 -0.81 -8.78
C ARG A 287 -2.96 0.56 -9.00
N LYS A 288 -2.37 1.16 -7.96
CA LYS A 288 -1.67 2.45 -8.09
C LYS A 288 -0.45 2.39 -9.02
N GLU A 289 0.22 1.25 -9.13
CA GLU A 289 1.32 1.03 -10.06
C GLU A 289 0.82 1.02 -11.51
N SER A 290 -0.50 0.88 -11.71
CA SER A 290 -1.14 0.90 -13.02
C SER A 290 -1.49 2.29 -13.55
N ARG A 291 -1.18 3.35 -12.80
CA ARG A 291 -1.42 4.73 -13.21
C ARG A 291 -0.12 5.36 -13.72
N LEU A 292 -0.26 6.34 -14.61
CA LEU A 292 0.86 7.22 -14.95
C LEU A 292 1.39 7.84 -13.65
N ARG A 293 2.71 7.83 -13.48
CA ARG A 293 3.33 8.44 -12.31
C ARG A 293 3.18 9.96 -12.37
N GLY A 294 2.82 10.55 -11.23
CA GLY A 294 2.76 12.00 -11.03
C GLY A 294 3.24 12.44 -9.64
N GLY A 295 3.85 11.52 -8.87
CA GLY A 295 4.45 11.81 -7.55
C GLY A 295 5.86 12.38 -7.67
N GLU A 296 6.64 12.34 -6.59
CA GLU A 296 8.02 12.91 -6.57
C GLU A 296 9.10 11.91 -7.02
N GLU A 297 8.73 10.66 -7.26
CA GLU A 297 9.71 9.59 -7.47
C GLU A 297 10.30 9.59 -8.89
N VAL A 298 11.61 9.78 -8.96
CA VAL A 298 12.40 9.58 -10.18
C VAL A 298 12.77 8.12 -10.31
N ILE A 299 12.39 7.51 -11.43
CA ILE A 299 12.71 6.11 -11.72
C ILE A 299 14.03 6.01 -12.48
N TYR A 300 14.86 5.06 -12.06
CA TYR A 300 16.12 4.72 -12.71
C TYR A 300 16.05 3.29 -13.26
N PHE A 301 16.48 3.10 -14.52
CA PHE A 301 16.49 1.79 -15.17
C PHE A 301 17.78 1.60 -15.97
N GLY A 302 18.58 0.62 -15.57
CA GLY A 302 19.91 0.42 -16.13
C GLY A 302 20.84 1.60 -15.81
N MET A 303 21.34 2.27 -16.84
CA MET A 303 22.12 3.49 -16.71
C MET A 303 21.29 4.76 -16.94
N ARG A 304 19.99 4.62 -17.21
CA ARG A 304 19.12 5.73 -17.58
C ARG A 304 18.23 6.19 -16.45
N MET A 305 17.74 7.40 -16.61
CA MET A 305 16.70 8.02 -15.81
C MET A 305 15.44 8.16 -16.67
N GLY A 306 14.28 7.87 -16.10
CA GLY A 306 13.00 8.16 -16.74
C GLY A 306 12.72 9.65 -16.83
N THR A 307 11.64 10.02 -17.50
CA THR A 307 11.16 11.42 -17.54
C THR A 307 10.90 11.95 -16.11
N LEU A 308 10.92 13.25 -15.83
CA LEU A 308 10.48 13.72 -14.51
C LEU A 308 8.97 13.46 -14.36
N PRO A 309 8.46 13.09 -13.17
CA PRO A 309 7.04 12.75 -13.01
C PRO A 309 6.06 13.80 -13.55
N GLU A 310 6.34 15.07 -13.33
CA GLU A 310 5.56 16.21 -13.82
C GLU A 310 5.55 16.33 -15.36
N ASP A 311 6.54 15.74 -16.03
CA ASP A 311 6.72 15.78 -17.48
C ASP A 311 6.17 14.55 -18.20
N VAL A 312 5.88 13.47 -17.46
CA VAL A 312 5.46 12.18 -18.04
C VAL A 312 4.25 12.32 -18.94
N ARG A 313 3.18 12.98 -18.45
CA ARG A 313 1.94 13.11 -19.22
C ARG A 313 2.20 13.81 -20.54
N THR A 314 2.83 14.98 -20.49
CA THR A 314 3.16 15.80 -21.66
C THR A 314 3.98 15.01 -22.68
N GLU A 315 5.01 14.29 -22.24
CA GLU A 315 5.85 13.52 -23.18
C GLU A 315 5.12 12.31 -23.78
N VAL A 316 4.27 11.62 -23.02
CA VAL A 316 3.42 10.55 -23.57
C VAL A 316 2.43 11.12 -24.59
N GLU A 317 1.84 12.30 -24.33
CA GLU A 317 0.95 12.98 -25.27
C GLU A 317 1.66 13.27 -26.59
N GLN A 318 2.94 13.68 -26.54
CA GLN A 318 3.73 13.89 -27.76
C GLN A 318 4.00 12.59 -28.53
N VAL A 319 4.30 11.48 -27.84
CA VAL A 319 4.47 10.18 -28.50
C VAL A 319 3.17 9.75 -29.18
N VAL A 320 2.05 9.83 -28.48
CA VAL A 320 0.72 9.50 -29.00
C VAL A 320 0.36 10.41 -30.19
N GLY A 321 0.66 11.71 -30.10
CA GLY A 321 0.46 12.65 -31.20
C GLY A 321 1.24 12.28 -32.46
N ARG A 322 2.52 11.88 -32.32
CA ARG A 322 3.33 11.39 -33.46
C ARG A 322 2.77 10.12 -34.08
N VAL A 323 2.28 9.20 -33.25
CA VAL A 323 1.62 7.96 -33.71
C VAL A 323 0.34 8.28 -34.47
N ASN A 324 -0.50 9.19 -33.96
CA ASN A 324 -1.74 9.55 -34.62
C ASN A 324 -1.48 10.29 -35.95
N ALA A 325 -0.45 11.13 -36.04
CA ALA A 325 -0.02 11.73 -37.29
C ALA A 325 0.41 10.68 -38.34
N LEU A 326 1.07 9.59 -37.91
CA LEU A 326 1.40 8.45 -38.78
C LEU A 326 0.13 7.71 -39.23
N VAL A 327 -0.87 7.55 -38.36
CA VAL A 327 -2.17 6.95 -38.71
C VAL A 327 -2.90 7.79 -39.75
N ASP A 328 -2.94 9.12 -39.58
CA ASP A 328 -3.54 10.04 -40.55
C ASP A 328 -2.80 9.99 -41.90
N GLU A 329 -1.45 10.01 -41.89
CA GLU A 329 -0.63 9.90 -43.11
C GLU A 329 -0.90 8.57 -43.83
N GLN A 330 -1.04 7.48 -43.08
CA GLN A 330 -1.38 6.16 -43.61
C GLN A 330 -2.77 6.15 -44.26
N ALA A 331 -3.76 6.80 -43.66
CA ALA A 331 -5.11 6.87 -44.19
C ALA A 331 -5.21 7.74 -45.46
N VAL A 332 -4.47 8.87 -45.51
CA VAL A 332 -4.55 9.84 -46.62
C VAL A 332 -3.67 9.44 -47.80
N SER A 333 -2.40 9.10 -47.53
CA SER A 333 -1.36 8.95 -48.56
C SER A 333 -0.83 7.53 -48.72
N GLY A 334 -1.12 6.66 -47.75
CA GLY A 334 -0.54 5.32 -47.67
C GLY A 334 0.92 5.36 -47.22
N VAL A 335 1.21 4.83 -46.04
CA VAL A 335 2.58 4.63 -45.57
C VAL A 335 3.02 3.20 -45.92
N SER A 336 4.26 3.03 -46.36
CA SER A 336 4.79 1.69 -46.60
C SER A 336 4.85 0.92 -45.28
N GLN A 337 4.59 -0.39 -45.35
CA GLN A 337 4.69 -1.26 -44.16
C GLN A 337 6.04 -1.10 -43.46
N PHE A 338 7.12 -1.05 -44.25
CA PHE A 338 8.48 -0.84 -43.76
C PHE A 338 8.64 0.44 -42.92
N ARG A 339 8.10 1.58 -43.40
CA ARG A 339 8.18 2.86 -42.69
C ARG A 339 7.31 2.84 -41.43
N TYR A 340 6.13 2.23 -41.50
CA TYR A 340 5.23 2.10 -40.35
C TYR A 340 5.88 1.29 -39.22
N GLU A 341 6.49 0.14 -39.54
CA GLU A 341 7.20 -0.71 -38.57
C GLU A 341 8.36 0.01 -37.89
N MET A 342 9.14 0.81 -38.63
CA MET A 342 10.20 1.65 -38.05
C MET A 342 9.65 2.71 -37.09
N ALA A 343 8.54 3.37 -37.46
CA ALA A 343 7.91 4.37 -36.61
C ALA A 343 7.30 3.74 -35.34
N ALA A 344 6.67 2.56 -35.45
CA ALA A 344 6.16 1.81 -34.31
C ALA A 344 7.30 1.37 -33.37
N ALA A 345 8.44 0.93 -33.91
CA ALA A 345 9.65 0.63 -33.14
C ALA A 345 10.22 1.86 -32.42
N GLN A 346 10.19 3.04 -33.05
CA GLN A 346 10.60 4.28 -32.40
C GLN A 346 9.64 4.66 -31.26
N ALA A 347 8.33 4.58 -31.48
CA ALA A 347 7.34 4.90 -30.46
C ALA A 347 7.41 3.96 -29.24
N HIS A 348 7.70 2.67 -29.47
CA HIS A 348 8.05 1.72 -28.40
C HIS A 348 9.22 2.21 -27.54
N ASN A 349 10.31 2.63 -28.19
CA ASN A 349 11.50 3.10 -27.50
C ASN A 349 11.27 4.41 -26.75
N ASP A 350 10.53 5.33 -27.35
CA ASP A 350 10.18 6.61 -26.73
C ASP A 350 9.39 6.35 -25.43
N LEU A 351 8.37 5.48 -25.44
CA LEU A 351 7.64 5.12 -24.22
C LEU A 351 8.53 4.42 -23.19
N LEU A 352 9.42 3.52 -23.63
CA LEU A 352 10.32 2.82 -22.71
C LEU A 352 11.30 3.77 -22.01
N ASP A 353 11.77 4.80 -22.72
CA ASP A 353 12.68 5.83 -22.23
C ASP A 353 11.96 6.87 -21.35
N ILE A 354 10.72 7.25 -21.72
CA ILE A 354 9.86 8.09 -20.87
C ILE A 354 9.60 7.41 -19.53
N HIS A 355 9.39 6.09 -19.56
CA HIS A 355 9.11 5.27 -18.39
C HIS A 355 7.87 5.76 -17.61
N PRO A 356 6.68 5.76 -18.23
CA PRO A 356 5.51 6.47 -17.70
C PRO A 356 4.87 5.87 -16.43
N PHE A 357 5.11 4.59 -16.13
CA PHE A 357 4.54 3.89 -14.98
C PHE A 357 5.61 3.62 -13.90
N PRO A 358 5.23 3.45 -12.63
CA PRO A 358 6.14 3.03 -11.55
C PRO A 358 6.93 1.72 -11.81
N ASP A 359 6.29 0.72 -12.42
CA ASP A 359 6.92 -0.56 -12.77
C ASP A 359 6.46 -1.03 -14.16
N ARG A 360 7.09 -2.09 -14.70
CA ARG A 360 6.64 -2.85 -15.88
C ARG A 360 6.56 -2.13 -17.23
N ASN A 361 7.19 -0.96 -17.35
CA ASN A 361 7.25 -0.19 -18.59
C ASN A 361 7.74 -0.99 -19.80
N GLY A 362 8.68 -1.94 -19.63
CA GLY A 362 9.15 -2.81 -20.71
C GLY A 362 8.09 -3.78 -21.25
N SER A 363 7.15 -4.23 -20.41
CA SER A 363 6.02 -5.03 -20.90
C SER A 363 5.00 -4.12 -21.57
N THR A 364 4.72 -2.95 -21.01
CA THR A 364 3.76 -1.99 -21.57
C THR A 364 4.19 -1.41 -22.91
N SER A 365 5.47 -1.08 -23.09
CA SER A 365 5.99 -0.62 -24.38
C SER A 365 5.81 -1.68 -25.47
N LEU A 366 5.98 -2.97 -25.13
CA LEU A 366 5.69 -4.08 -26.04
C LEU A 366 4.20 -4.19 -26.37
N LEU A 367 3.30 -4.03 -25.39
CA LEU A 367 1.86 -4.04 -25.67
C LEU A 367 1.45 -2.88 -26.58
N PHE A 368 2.06 -1.71 -26.38
CA PHE A 368 1.87 -0.58 -27.27
C PHE A 368 2.36 -0.88 -28.69
N LEU A 369 3.53 -1.51 -28.83
CA LEU A 369 4.03 -1.96 -30.12
C LEU A 369 3.07 -2.95 -30.78
N GLU A 370 2.55 -3.92 -30.03
CA GLU A 370 1.58 -4.90 -30.54
C GLU A 370 0.27 -4.24 -30.97
N LEU A 371 -0.21 -3.21 -30.27
CA LEU A 371 -1.36 -2.42 -30.71
C LEU A 371 -1.12 -1.76 -32.07
N LEU A 372 0.04 -1.13 -32.26
CA LEU A 372 0.40 -0.51 -33.55
C LEU A 372 0.55 -1.56 -34.65
N ALA A 373 1.18 -2.69 -34.35
CA ALA A 373 1.30 -3.81 -35.29
C ALA A 373 -0.08 -4.39 -35.65
N ALA A 374 -1.00 -4.51 -34.68
CA ALA A 374 -2.32 -5.08 -34.89
C ALA A 374 -3.18 -4.25 -35.84
N ARG A 375 -3.02 -2.93 -35.84
CA ARG A 375 -3.59 -2.03 -36.86
C ARG A 375 -3.08 -2.31 -38.28
N ARG A 376 -1.98 -3.05 -38.43
CA ARG A 376 -1.41 -3.49 -39.70
C ARG A 376 -1.59 -4.99 -39.96
N GLY A 377 -2.51 -5.64 -39.24
CA GLY A 377 -2.88 -7.04 -39.46
C GLY A 377 -2.06 -8.05 -38.66
N TYR A 378 -1.22 -7.62 -37.72
CA TYR A 378 -0.63 -8.53 -36.73
C TYR A 378 -1.71 -9.06 -35.79
N GLU A 379 -1.63 -10.35 -35.46
CA GLU A 379 -2.49 -10.97 -34.44
C GLU A 379 -1.67 -11.23 -33.18
N PRO A 380 -1.96 -10.53 -32.07
CA PRO A 380 -1.28 -10.76 -30.80
C PRO A 380 -1.50 -12.19 -30.28
N ALA A 381 -0.42 -12.85 -29.88
CA ALA A 381 -0.49 -14.19 -29.31
C ALA A 381 -1.10 -14.17 -27.91
N LYS A 382 -2.04 -15.08 -27.62
CA LYS A 382 -2.63 -15.29 -26.29
C LYS A 382 -1.63 -15.84 -25.26
N GLU A 383 -0.61 -16.55 -25.74
CA GLU A 383 0.51 -16.99 -24.90
C GLU A 383 1.68 -16.03 -25.02
N ARG A 384 2.32 -15.73 -23.89
CA ARG A 384 3.49 -14.86 -23.87
C ARG A 384 4.70 -15.59 -24.44
N GLU A 385 5.29 -15.03 -25.48
CA GLU A 385 6.56 -15.52 -26.01
C GLU A 385 7.70 -15.20 -25.02
N SER A 386 8.39 -16.24 -24.56
CA SER A 386 9.54 -16.13 -23.65
C SER A 386 10.73 -15.40 -24.27
N ASN A 387 10.89 -15.50 -25.60
CA ASN A 387 11.96 -14.87 -26.34
C ASN A 387 11.54 -13.50 -26.87
N TYR A 388 12.00 -12.45 -26.19
CA TYR A 388 11.80 -11.05 -26.55
C TYR A 388 12.01 -10.75 -28.04
N TYR A 389 13.12 -11.21 -28.65
CA TYR A 389 13.40 -10.93 -30.05
C TYR A 389 12.51 -11.72 -31.01
N ARG A 390 11.98 -12.88 -30.60
CA ARG A 390 11.01 -13.60 -31.42
C ARG A 390 9.66 -12.87 -31.43
N GLN A 391 9.23 -12.35 -30.28
CA GLN A 391 8.04 -11.49 -30.18
C GLN A 391 8.18 -10.23 -31.06
N LEU A 392 9.32 -9.52 -30.96
CA LEU A 392 9.60 -8.35 -31.81
C LEU A 392 9.56 -8.69 -33.30
N ARG A 393 10.17 -9.81 -33.70
CA ARG A 393 10.16 -10.27 -35.10
C ARG A 393 8.76 -10.50 -35.64
N GLN A 394 7.88 -11.08 -34.83
CA GLN A 394 6.49 -11.31 -35.21
C GLN A 394 5.72 -10.00 -35.33
N ALA A 395 5.83 -9.11 -34.34
CA ALA A 395 5.12 -7.82 -34.33
C ALA A 395 5.63 -6.85 -35.42
N LEU A 396 6.93 -6.87 -35.73
CA LEU A 396 7.57 -5.96 -36.69
C LEU A 396 7.81 -6.60 -38.07
N GLY A 397 7.10 -7.67 -38.42
CA GLY A 397 7.18 -8.27 -39.77
C GLY A 397 8.58 -8.73 -40.19
N ASN A 398 9.44 -9.11 -39.25
CA ASN A 398 10.88 -9.40 -39.45
C ASN A 398 11.70 -8.24 -40.05
N ASN A 399 11.25 -6.99 -39.94
CA ASN A 399 11.99 -5.83 -40.43
C ASN A 399 13.29 -5.62 -39.63
N PRO A 400 14.47 -5.81 -40.25
CA PRO A 400 15.74 -5.79 -39.53
C PRO A 400 16.09 -4.39 -38.98
N ILE A 401 15.65 -3.32 -39.66
CA ILE A 401 15.89 -1.95 -39.19
C ILE A 401 15.03 -1.66 -37.97
N ALA A 402 13.73 -1.97 -38.03
CA ALA A 402 12.83 -1.78 -36.89
C ALA A 402 13.29 -2.60 -35.65
N ILE A 403 13.70 -3.85 -35.84
CA ILE A 403 14.29 -4.67 -34.77
C ILE A 403 15.60 -4.05 -34.25
N GLY A 404 16.43 -3.52 -35.14
CA GLY A 404 17.67 -2.81 -34.80
C GLY A 404 17.41 -1.55 -33.96
N ILE A 405 16.37 -0.77 -34.29
CA ILE A 405 15.92 0.40 -33.52
C ILE A 405 15.60 -0.02 -32.08
N VAL A 406 14.75 -1.03 -31.89
CA VAL A 406 14.40 -1.52 -30.54
C VAL A 406 15.62 -2.08 -29.81
N GLY A 407 16.44 -2.89 -30.48
CA GLY A 407 17.64 -3.48 -29.90
C GLY A 407 18.69 -2.43 -29.48
N TYR A 408 18.82 -1.33 -30.22
CA TYR A 408 19.74 -0.25 -29.90
C TYR A 408 19.34 0.48 -28.61
N GLU A 409 18.04 0.67 -28.35
CA GLU A 409 17.61 1.29 -27.10
C GLU A 409 17.85 0.38 -25.89
N GLN A 410 17.65 -0.93 -26.03
CA GLN A 410 18.03 -1.90 -24.99
C GLN A 410 19.53 -1.83 -24.65
N TYR A 411 20.38 -1.63 -25.67
CA TYR A 411 21.80 -1.36 -25.47
C TYR A 411 22.03 -0.03 -24.72
N ARG A 412 21.34 1.05 -25.10
CA ARG A 412 21.48 2.35 -24.42
C ARG A 412 21.05 2.26 -22.96
N ILE A 413 19.91 1.65 -22.67
CA ILE A 413 19.42 1.41 -21.30
C ILE A 413 20.50 0.74 -20.46
N ARG A 414 21.15 -0.29 -21.00
CA ARG A 414 22.13 -1.07 -20.24
C ARG A 414 23.48 -0.39 -20.07
N TYR A 415 23.92 0.42 -21.03
CA TYR A 415 25.33 0.84 -21.12
C TYR A 415 25.57 2.33 -21.33
N ARG A 416 24.53 3.12 -21.62
CA ARG A 416 24.66 4.56 -21.88
C ARG A 416 23.79 5.35 -20.91
N PRO A 417 24.42 6.14 -20.04
CA PRO A 417 23.70 7.09 -19.23
C PRO A 417 22.97 8.11 -20.07
N GLY A 418 21.74 8.42 -19.69
CA GLY A 418 20.89 9.35 -20.40
C GLY A 418 19.48 9.37 -19.86
N TYR A 419 18.64 10.14 -20.54
CA TYR A 419 17.22 10.32 -20.28
C TYR A 419 16.54 10.57 -21.63
N TYR A 420 15.21 10.56 -21.64
CA TYR A 420 14.42 10.86 -22.81
C TYR A 420 14.49 12.35 -23.16
N GLU A 421 14.98 12.67 -24.36
CA GLU A 421 15.11 14.05 -24.87
C GLU A 421 13.81 14.48 -25.58
N GLY A 422 12.80 14.81 -24.77
CA GLY A 422 11.49 15.29 -25.22
C GLY A 422 11.34 16.82 -25.27
N ILE A 423 10.10 17.30 -25.43
CA ILE A 423 9.80 18.74 -25.52
C ILE A 423 10.05 19.49 -24.20
N THR A 424 9.72 18.85 -23.07
CA THR A 424 9.85 19.41 -21.73
C THR A 424 11.32 19.55 -21.33
N THR A 425 12.18 18.66 -21.83
CA THR A 425 13.62 18.71 -21.55
C THR A 425 14.32 19.90 -22.22
N GLY A 426 13.71 20.46 -23.27
CA GLY A 426 14.17 21.67 -23.95
C GLY A 426 13.85 22.97 -23.21
N GLU A 427 13.02 22.93 -22.16
CA GLU A 427 12.68 24.11 -21.38
C GLU A 427 13.86 24.59 -20.54
N LYS A 428 13.94 25.92 -20.36
CA LYS A 428 15.06 26.56 -19.67
C LYS A 428 15.16 26.06 -18.22
N GLY A 429 16.32 25.53 -17.83
CA GLY A 429 16.60 25.02 -16.49
C GLY A 429 16.27 23.55 -16.27
N ARG A 430 15.56 22.89 -17.21
CA ARG A 430 15.22 21.46 -17.08
C ARG A 430 16.39 20.55 -17.42
N LYS A 431 17.18 20.91 -18.42
CA LYS A 431 18.35 20.14 -18.84
C LYS A 431 19.32 19.83 -17.69
N GLU A 432 19.52 20.79 -16.79
CA GLU A 432 20.36 20.64 -15.60
C GLU A 432 19.76 19.62 -14.60
N LEU A 433 18.44 19.65 -14.38
CA LEU A 433 17.75 18.70 -13.49
C LEU A 433 17.87 17.26 -14.00
N TYR A 434 17.65 17.05 -15.29
CA TYR A 434 17.83 15.74 -15.92
C TYR A 434 19.29 15.27 -15.88
N ALA A 435 20.25 16.16 -16.14
CA ALA A 435 21.67 15.84 -16.04
C ALA A 435 22.07 15.42 -14.61
N TYR A 436 21.56 16.11 -13.59
CA TYR A 436 21.75 15.73 -12.19
C TYR A 436 21.19 14.34 -11.89
N GLY A 437 19.95 14.06 -12.34
CA GLY A 437 19.34 12.75 -12.16
C GLY A 437 20.12 11.62 -12.85
N VAL A 438 20.68 11.86 -14.04
CA VAL A 438 21.55 10.87 -14.73
C VAL A 438 22.81 10.56 -13.92
N GLU A 439 23.45 11.55 -13.30
CA GLU A 439 24.63 11.29 -12.47
C GLU A 439 24.27 10.51 -11.20
N ARG A 440 23.07 10.75 -10.64
CA ARG A 440 22.51 9.93 -9.57
C ARG A 440 22.28 8.49 -10.02
N ALA A 441 21.71 8.27 -11.20
CA ALA A 441 21.53 6.94 -11.79
C ALA A 441 22.87 6.19 -11.92
N ARG A 442 23.91 6.87 -12.41
CA ARG A 442 25.27 6.31 -12.51
C ARG A 442 25.82 5.90 -11.16
N THR A 443 25.64 6.74 -10.15
CA THR A 443 26.12 6.50 -8.79
C THR A 443 25.43 5.27 -8.19
N LEU A 444 24.10 5.21 -8.27
CA LEU A 444 23.30 4.07 -7.82
C LEU A 444 23.72 2.77 -8.51
N THR A 445 23.90 2.78 -9.83
CA THR A 445 24.34 1.58 -10.57
C THR A 445 25.74 1.11 -10.15
N ARG A 446 26.67 2.04 -9.86
CA ARG A 446 27.99 1.68 -9.30
C ARG A 446 27.85 1.03 -7.92
N GLU A 447 27.05 1.60 -7.03
CA GLU A 447 26.82 1.06 -5.68
C GLU A 447 26.20 -0.34 -5.71
N ILE A 448 25.21 -0.57 -6.59
CA ILE A 448 24.58 -1.88 -6.78
C ILE A 448 25.60 -2.91 -7.29
N LEU A 449 26.41 -2.54 -8.29
CA LEU A 449 27.45 -3.43 -8.82
C LEU A 449 28.51 -3.76 -7.77
N GLU A 450 28.92 -2.80 -6.95
CA GLU A 450 29.84 -3.03 -5.85
C GLU A 450 29.25 -3.94 -4.77
N ARG A 451 28.00 -3.72 -4.36
CA ARG A 451 27.29 -4.58 -3.41
C ARG A 451 27.23 -6.03 -3.93
N HIS A 452 26.81 -6.22 -5.17
CA HIS A 452 26.75 -7.56 -5.78
C HIS A 452 28.12 -8.23 -5.89
N ARG A 453 29.19 -7.47 -6.17
CA ARG A 453 30.57 -7.98 -6.14
C ARG A 453 30.97 -8.44 -4.74
N ARG A 454 30.65 -7.67 -3.70
CA ARG A 454 30.91 -8.02 -2.28
C ARG A 454 30.15 -9.29 -1.89
N GLU A 455 28.85 -9.36 -2.16
CA GLU A 455 28.02 -10.54 -1.86
C GLU A 455 28.52 -11.80 -2.57
N LYS A 456 28.89 -11.70 -3.85
CA LYS A 456 29.45 -12.82 -4.61
C LYS A 456 30.80 -13.28 -4.03
N ALA A 457 31.64 -12.35 -3.57
CA ALA A 457 32.89 -12.67 -2.91
C ALA A 457 32.67 -13.36 -1.56
N GLU A 458 31.71 -12.90 -0.76
CA GLU A 458 31.32 -13.52 0.52
C GLU A 458 30.74 -14.93 0.33
N ARG A 459 29.83 -15.12 -0.63
CA ARG A 459 29.31 -16.46 -0.98
C ARG A 459 30.42 -17.42 -1.39
N ARG A 460 31.39 -16.95 -2.17
CA ARG A 460 32.58 -17.74 -2.54
C ARG A 460 33.44 -18.09 -1.32
N LYS A 461 33.66 -17.14 -0.39
CA LYS A 461 34.37 -17.40 0.88
C LYS A 461 33.63 -18.41 1.75
N ALA A 462 32.32 -18.28 1.88
CA ALA A 462 31.47 -19.21 2.64
C ALA A 462 31.51 -20.63 2.05
N LYS A 463 31.43 -20.76 0.71
CA LYS A 463 31.57 -22.04 0.01
C LYS A 463 32.93 -22.69 0.28
N LYS A 464 34.03 -21.92 0.16
CA LYS A 464 35.39 -22.40 0.47
C LYS A 464 35.58 -22.82 1.93
N ARG A 465 34.89 -22.17 2.89
CA ARG A 465 34.93 -22.57 4.32
C ARG A 465 34.22 -23.90 4.57
N LYS A 466 33.13 -24.18 3.84
CA LYS A 466 32.42 -25.47 3.92
C LYS A 466 33.18 -26.64 3.28
N GLU A 467 34.07 -26.35 2.32
CA GLU A 467 34.83 -27.35 1.58
C GLU A 467 36.18 -27.73 2.22
N LYS A 468 36.62 -27.05 3.29
CA LYS A 468 37.81 -27.47 4.05
C LYS A 468 37.38 -28.55 5.06
N PRO A 469 37.81 -29.82 4.89
CA PRO A 469 37.62 -30.84 5.93
C PRO A 469 38.41 -30.42 7.17
N ASN A 470 37.86 -30.70 8.36
CA ASN A 470 38.61 -30.59 9.61
C ASN A 470 39.84 -31.49 9.62
#